data_AF-A0A3N5LDH4-F1
#
_entry.id   AF-A0A3N5LDH4-F1
#
_cell.length_a   1.000
_cell.length_b   1.000
_cell.length_c   1.000
_cell.angle_alpha   90.00
_cell.angle_beta   90.00
_cell.angle_gamma   90.00
#
_symmetry.space_group_name_H-M   'P 1'
#
loop_
_entity.id
_entity.type
_entity.pdbx_description
1 polymer ?
#
loop_
_entity_poly.entity_id
_entity_poly.type
_entity_poly.pdbx_seq_one_letter_code
_entity_poly.pdbx_strand_id
1 'polypeptide(L)'
;MFTKKYLTAAILTAVFFVSLFFFNGKEQTTVINKNYRNIEKKYEPSEWFFTQRAYPNADIPYNKYLEAVEYKNKMASDNPAEVLNWTACGPYNIGGRITAMAVDPANPDIILIGGAVGGV
;
A
#
# COMPACT_ATOMS: atom_id res chain seq x y z
N MET A 1 59.53 -31.17 -15.92
CA MET A 1 58.23 -31.69 -16.43
C MET A 1 57.14 -31.76 -15.34
N PHE A 2 57.48 -31.81 -14.05
CA PHE A 2 56.50 -31.94 -12.96
C PHE A 2 55.76 -30.64 -12.59
N THR A 3 56.38 -29.47 -12.70
CA THR A 3 55.78 -28.18 -12.28
C THR A 3 54.62 -27.71 -13.16
N LYS A 4 54.66 -28.00 -14.48
CA LYS A 4 53.59 -27.63 -15.41
C LYS A 4 52.27 -28.40 -15.17
N LYS A 5 52.34 -29.62 -14.63
CA LYS A 5 51.15 -30.46 -14.35
C LYS A 5 50.31 -29.94 -13.18
N TYR A 6 50.96 -29.43 -12.13
CA TYR A 6 50.26 -28.85 -10.98
C TYR A 6 49.67 -27.48 -11.31
N LEU A 7 50.32 -26.72 -12.20
CA LEU A 7 49.80 -25.44 -12.69
C LEU A 7 48.51 -25.61 -13.49
N THR A 8 48.44 -26.60 -14.38
CA THR A 8 47.21 -26.88 -15.16
C THR A 8 46.08 -27.41 -14.27
N ALA A 9 46.41 -28.21 -13.24
CA ALA A 9 45.42 -28.68 -12.27
C ALA A 9 44.83 -27.53 -11.44
N ALA A 10 45.66 -26.58 -11.00
CA ALA A 10 45.20 -25.41 -10.23
C ALA A 10 44.30 -24.46 -11.05
N ILE A 11 44.55 -24.31 -12.35
CA ILE A 11 43.70 -23.51 -13.23
C ILE A 11 42.32 -24.17 -13.41
N LEU A 12 42.27 -25.49 -13.58
CA LEU A 12 41.02 -26.23 -13.75
C LEU A 12 40.14 -26.18 -12.49
N THR A 13 40.73 -26.27 -11.29
CA THR A 13 39.96 -26.15 -10.04
C THR A 13 39.44 -24.73 -9.84
N ALA A 14 40.24 -23.70 -10.16
CA ALA A 14 39.78 -22.31 -10.08
C ALA A 14 38.60 -22.04 -11.02
N VAL A 15 38.67 -22.53 -12.27
CA VAL A 15 37.56 -22.38 -13.24
C VAL A 15 36.29 -23.10 -12.76
N PHE A 16 36.44 -24.28 -12.14
CA PHE A 16 35.31 -25.01 -11.56
C PHE A 16 34.61 -24.22 -10.45
N PHE A 17 35.37 -23.64 -9.51
CA PHE A 17 34.80 -22.82 -8.43
C PHE A 17 34.14 -21.53 -8.94
N VAL A 18 34.72 -20.89 -9.94
CA VAL A 18 34.12 -19.71 -10.59
C VAL A 18 32.80 -20.09 -11.28
N SER A 19 32.74 -21.22 -11.96
CA SER A 19 31.51 -21.69 -12.62
C SER A 19 30.39 -22.00 -11.62
N LEU A 20 30.72 -22.57 -10.44
CA LEU A 20 29.77 -22.82 -9.36
C LEU A 20 29.20 -21.52 -8.77
N PHE A 21 30.02 -20.45 -8.76
CA PHE A 21 29.59 -19.14 -8.26
C PHE A 21 28.59 -18.48 -9.22
N PHE A 22 28.82 -18.58 -10.54
CA PHE A 22 27.88 -18.05 -11.53
C PHE A 22 26.60 -18.90 -11.69
N PHE A 23 26.65 -20.21 -11.46
CA PHE A 23 25.47 -21.08 -11.57
C PHE A 23 24.52 -21.03 -10.36
N ASN A 24 24.98 -20.61 -9.18
CA ASN A 24 24.14 -20.46 -7.99
C ASN A 24 23.33 -19.14 -7.95
N GLY A 25 23.48 -18.27 -8.95
CA GLY A 25 22.77 -16.99 -9.04
C GLY A 25 21.36 -17.07 -9.66
N LYS A 26 20.64 -18.20 -9.56
CA LYS A 26 19.22 -18.21 -9.95
C LYS A 26 18.38 -17.76 -8.75
N GLU A 27 17.94 -16.50 -8.81
CA GLU A 27 16.91 -15.97 -7.91
C GLU A 27 15.71 -16.91 -7.87
N GLN A 28 15.43 -17.41 -6.67
CA GLN A 28 14.22 -18.13 -6.38
C GLN A 28 13.07 -17.11 -6.46
N THR A 29 12.38 -17.08 -7.59
CA THR A 29 11.07 -16.44 -7.68
C THR A 29 10.17 -17.19 -6.71
N THR A 30 9.94 -16.61 -5.54
CA THR A 30 8.94 -17.07 -4.60
C THR A 30 7.60 -17.01 -5.30
N VAL A 31 7.16 -18.16 -5.83
CA VAL A 31 5.76 -18.36 -6.20
C VAL A 31 4.99 -18.22 -4.89
N ILE A 32 4.47 -17.02 -4.62
CA ILE A 32 3.65 -16.78 -3.44
C ILE A 32 2.41 -17.66 -3.61
N ASN A 33 2.38 -18.77 -2.88
CA ASN A 33 1.25 -19.68 -2.83
C ASN A 33 0.09 -18.95 -2.16
N LYS A 34 -0.71 -18.27 -2.98
CA LYS A 34 -1.83 -17.45 -2.52
C LYS A 34 -2.97 -18.41 -2.19
N ASN A 35 -2.90 -19.01 -0.99
CA ASN A 35 -4.02 -19.66 -0.34
C ASN A 35 -5.04 -18.58 0.01
N TYR A 36 -5.85 -18.20 -0.99
CA TYR A 36 -7.08 -17.46 -0.74
C TYR A 36 -8.00 -18.41 0.02
N ARG A 37 -7.90 -18.36 1.36
CA ARG A 37 -8.98 -18.87 2.20
C ARG A 37 -10.28 -18.25 1.66
N ASN A 38 -11.29 -19.08 1.42
CA ASN A 38 -12.65 -18.63 1.15
C ASN A 38 -13.13 -17.84 2.37
N ILE A 39 -12.76 -16.57 2.44
CA ILE A 39 -13.39 -15.59 3.30
C ILE A 39 -14.68 -15.28 2.56
N GLU A 40 -15.80 -15.83 3.03
CA GLU A 40 -17.12 -15.36 2.57
C GLU A 40 -17.14 -13.84 2.70
N LYS A 41 -17.11 -13.15 1.56
CA LYS A 41 -17.13 -11.69 1.53
C LYS A 41 -18.50 -11.24 2.01
N LYS A 42 -18.60 -10.89 3.29
CA LYS A 42 -19.72 -10.16 3.84
C LYS A 42 -19.49 -8.68 3.53
N TYR A 43 -20.31 -8.12 2.66
CA TYR A 43 -20.16 -6.74 2.18
C TYR A 43 -20.53 -5.75 3.28
N GLU A 44 -19.53 -5.13 3.91
CA GLU A 44 -19.71 -4.03 4.86
C GLU A 44 -19.80 -2.68 4.12
N PRO A 45 -20.37 -1.61 4.72
CA PRO A 45 -20.49 -0.29 4.08
C PRO A 45 -19.17 0.27 3.49
N SER A 46 -18.02 -0.20 3.97
CA SER A 46 -16.70 0.15 3.47
C SER A 46 -16.35 -0.48 2.10
N GLU A 47 -17.12 -1.45 1.62
CA GLU A 47 -16.81 -2.21 0.41
C GLU A 47 -16.96 -1.39 -0.88
N TRP A 48 -17.85 -0.39 -0.91
CA TRP A 48 -17.94 0.52 -2.04
C TRP A 48 -16.62 1.27 -2.26
N PHE A 49 -16.06 1.86 -1.19
CA PHE A 49 -14.76 2.53 -1.25
C PHE A 49 -13.61 1.58 -1.54
N PHE A 50 -13.67 0.35 -1.03
CA PHE A 50 -12.67 -0.67 -1.33
C PHE A 50 -12.69 -1.04 -2.82
N THR A 51 -13.88 -1.29 -3.37
CA THR A 51 -14.08 -1.66 -4.77
C THR A 51 -13.61 -0.55 -5.71
N GLN A 52 -13.91 0.71 -5.38
CA GLN A 52 -13.40 1.85 -6.15
C GLN A 52 -11.86 1.92 -6.15
N ARG A 53 -11.21 1.63 -5.01
CA ARG A 53 -9.74 1.63 -4.91
C ARG A 53 -9.09 0.42 -5.59
N ALA A 54 -9.78 -0.71 -5.66
CA ALA A 54 -9.28 -1.92 -6.30
C ALA A 54 -9.44 -1.89 -7.82
N TYR A 55 -10.42 -1.14 -8.35
CA TYR A 55 -10.72 -1.07 -9.78
C TYR A 55 -9.47 -0.73 -10.64
N PRO A 56 -9.23 -1.44 -11.76
CA PRO A 56 -10.10 -2.42 -12.41
C PRO A 56 -10.02 -3.85 -11.84
N ASN A 57 -9.23 -4.07 -10.79
CA ASN A 57 -9.05 -5.39 -10.19
C ASN A 57 -10.13 -5.69 -9.13
N ALA A 58 -10.22 -6.96 -8.74
CA ALA A 58 -11.14 -7.41 -7.68
C ALA A 58 -10.62 -7.14 -6.25
N ASP A 59 -9.30 -6.99 -6.11
CA ASP A 59 -8.58 -6.71 -4.87
C ASP A 59 -7.42 -5.74 -5.12
N ILE A 60 -6.97 -5.06 -4.06
CA ILE A 60 -5.76 -4.24 -4.11
C ILE A 60 -4.55 -5.20 -4.08
N PRO A 61 -3.66 -5.19 -5.10
CA PRO A 61 -2.52 -6.08 -5.13
C PRO A 61 -1.59 -5.87 -3.93
N TYR A 62 -1.18 -6.96 -3.28
CA TYR A 62 -0.40 -6.91 -2.05
C TYR A 62 0.95 -6.19 -2.21
N ASN A 63 1.64 -6.39 -3.33
CA ASN A 63 2.89 -5.68 -3.64
C ASN A 63 2.67 -4.16 -3.76
N LYS A 64 1.56 -3.72 -4.34
CA LYS A 64 1.21 -2.29 -4.44
C LYS A 64 0.91 -1.66 -3.09
N TYR A 65 0.30 -2.42 -2.19
CA TYR A 65 0.16 -2.00 -0.80
C TYR A 65 1.52 -1.80 -0.12
N LEU A 66 2.47 -2.74 -0.28
CA LEU A 66 3.81 -2.61 0.28
C LEU A 66 4.57 -1.41 -0.29
N GLU A 67 4.55 -1.22 -1.61
CA GLU A 67 5.13 -0.05 -2.28
C GLU A 67 4.56 1.28 -1.71
N ALA A 68 3.25 1.34 -1.48
CA ALA A 68 2.60 2.52 -0.92
C ALA A 68 3.01 2.79 0.54
N VAL A 69 3.23 1.76 1.35
CA VAL A 69 3.74 1.89 2.72
C VAL A 69 5.16 2.45 2.72
N GLU A 70 6.03 1.96 1.85
CA GLU A 70 7.38 2.51 1.70
C GLU A 70 7.35 3.96 1.24
N TYR A 71 6.49 4.28 0.26
CA TYR A 71 6.31 5.65 -0.23
C TYR A 71 5.86 6.59 0.89
N LYS A 72 4.85 6.19 1.68
CA LYS A 72 4.39 6.95 2.85
C LYS A 72 5.55 7.25 3.80
N ASN A 73 6.38 6.25 4.10
CA ASN A 73 7.48 6.41 5.05
C ASN A 73 8.53 7.41 4.54
N LYS A 74 8.79 7.43 3.24
CA LYS A 74 9.67 8.43 2.59
C LYS A 74 9.05 9.84 2.63
N MET A 75 7.75 9.97 2.37
CA MET A 75 7.08 11.28 2.41
C MET A 75 7.01 11.86 3.82
N ALA A 76 6.91 11.00 4.85
CA ALA A 76 6.85 11.42 6.24
C ALA A 76 8.20 11.96 6.78
N SER A 77 9.34 11.54 6.21
CA SER A 77 10.65 12.07 6.60
C SER A 77 10.94 13.45 6.01
N ASP A 78 10.31 13.78 4.88
CA ASP A 78 10.70 14.93 4.05
C ASP A 78 9.82 16.17 4.29
N ASN A 79 8.75 16.05 5.09
CA ASN A 79 7.81 17.14 5.30
C ASN A 79 7.83 17.60 6.78
N PRO A 80 8.55 18.68 7.14
CA PRO A 80 8.22 19.39 8.37
C PRO A 80 6.73 19.75 8.27
N ALA A 81 5.97 19.57 9.35
CA ALA A 81 4.53 19.84 9.34
C ALA A 81 4.27 21.33 9.03
N GLU A 82 4.22 21.67 7.74
CA GLU A 82 3.77 22.97 7.28
C GLU A 82 2.30 23.08 7.70
N VAL A 83 1.96 24.22 8.28
CA VAL A 83 0.57 24.54 8.62
C VAL A 83 -0.19 24.73 7.32
N LEU A 84 -0.76 23.64 6.80
CA LEU A 84 -1.61 23.66 5.62
C LEU A 84 -2.94 24.32 5.98
N ASN A 85 -3.22 25.45 5.35
CA ASN A 85 -4.51 26.12 5.45
C ASN A 85 -5.50 25.44 4.51
N TRP A 86 -6.15 24.40 5.01
CA TRP A 86 -7.22 23.72 4.28
C TRP A 86 -8.45 24.62 4.17
N THR A 87 -8.93 24.82 2.95
CA THR A 87 -10.19 25.51 2.66
C THR A 87 -11.14 24.55 1.99
N ALA A 88 -12.42 24.64 2.34
CA ALA A 88 -13.45 23.87 1.65
C ALA A 88 -13.52 24.33 0.19
N CYS A 89 -13.41 23.39 -0.75
CA CYS A 89 -13.51 23.70 -2.19
C CYS A 89 -14.90 23.39 -2.79
N GLY A 90 -15.88 23.08 -1.93
CA GLY A 90 -17.24 22.71 -2.34
C GLY A 90 -17.45 21.19 -2.44
N PRO A 91 -18.55 20.72 -3.09
CA PRO A 91 -19.52 21.48 -3.89
C PRO A 91 -20.43 22.38 -3.04
N TYR A 92 -20.60 23.64 -3.46
CA TYR A 92 -21.47 24.60 -2.77
C TYR A 92 -22.96 24.49 -3.14
N ASN A 93 -23.25 23.78 -4.24
CA ASN A 93 -24.57 23.67 -4.83
C ASN A 93 -25.16 22.25 -4.79
N ILE A 94 -24.42 21.29 -4.23
CA ILE A 94 -24.90 19.93 -4.01
C ILE A 94 -25.03 19.73 -2.51
N GLY A 95 -26.28 19.67 -2.03
CA GLY A 95 -26.57 19.40 -0.63
C GLY A 95 -26.28 17.95 -0.25
N GLY A 96 -25.77 17.74 0.96
CA GLY A 96 -25.70 16.42 1.59
C GLY A 96 -27.02 16.01 2.23
N ARG A 97 -27.12 14.74 2.65
CA ARG A 97 -28.25 14.27 3.47
C ARG A 97 -28.02 14.64 4.93
N ILE A 98 -28.97 15.37 5.52
CA ILE A 98 -29.01 15.66 6.97
C ILE A 98 -29.81 14.56 7.66
N THR A 99 -29.25 13.98 8.73
CA THR A 99 -29.89 12.92 9.52
C THR A 99 -30.18 13.33 10.96
N ALA A 100 -29.55 14.41 11.45
CA ALA A 100 -29.78 14.93 12.79
C ALA A 100 -29.65 16.45 12.80
N MET A 101 -30.38 17.09 13.72
CA MET A 101 -30.28 18.52 13.99
C MET A 101 -30.56 18.74 15.48
N ALA A 102 -29.77 19.59 16.12
CA ALA A 102 -29.96 20.00 17.50
C ALA A 102 -29.77 21.52 17.62
N VAL A 103 -30.59 22.15 18.45
CA VAL A 103 -30.50 23.59 18.76
C VAL A 103 -30.03 23.72 20.21
N ASP A 104 -29.08 24.61 20.46
CA ASP A 104 -28.64 24.88 21.84
C ASP A 104 -29.80 25.46 22.67
N PRO A 105 -30.13 24.88 23.84
CA PRO A 105 -31.25 25.33 24.66
C PRO A 105 -31.06 26.72 25.29
N ALA A 106 -29.82 27.18 25.43
CA ALA A 106 -29.48 28.50 25.97
C ALA A 106 -29.32 29.56 24.87
N ASN A 107 -28.99 29.16 23.64
CA ASN A 107 -28.85 30.08 22.51
C ASN A 107 -29.41 29.49 21.19
N PRO A 108 -30.61 29.91 20.74
CA PRO A 108 -31.23 29.36 19.53
C PRO A 108 -30.48 29.68 18.23
N ASP A 109 -29.50 30.59 18.25
CA ASP A 109 -28.65 30.90 17.09
C ASP A 109 -27.55 29.83 16.86
N ILE A 110 -27.36 28.90 17.80
CA ILE A 110 -26.41 27.79 17.68
C ILE A 110 -27.17 26.52 17.27
N ILE A 111 -26.88 26.05 16.06
CA ILE A 111 -27.50 24.86 15.48
C ILE A 111 -26.39 23.88 15.07
N LEU A 112 -26.47 22.65 15.57
CA LEU A 112 -25.60 21.54 15.19
C LEU A 112 -26.34 20.66 14.18
N ILE A 113 -25.67 20.30 13.08
CA ILE A 113 -26.25 19.52 11.98
C ILE A 113 -25.42 18.25 11.78
N GLY A 114 -26.07 17.09 11.92
CA GLY A 114 -25.46 15.81 11.61
C GLY A 114 -25.68 15.40 10.16
N GLY A 115 -24.61 15.36 9.38
CA GLY A 115 -24.60 14.81 8.03
C GLY A 115 -24.52 13.29 8.03
N ALA A 116 -25.18 12.64 7.07
CA ALA A 116 -25.30 11.19 7.04
C ALA A 116 -23.97 10.43 6.86
N VAL A 117 -22.98 11.06 6.23
CA VAL A 117 -21.63 10.53 5.99
C VAL A 117 -20.55 11.58 6.35
N GLY A 118 -20.98 12.77 6.81
CA GLY A 118 -20.12 13.96 6.96
C GLY A 118 -19.80 14.36 8.41
N GLY A 119 -20.35 13.66 9.41
CA GLY A 119 -20.16 14.03 10.82
C GLY A 119 -21.10 15.14 11.28
N VAL A 120 -20.69 15.87 12.33
CA VAL A 120 -21.35 17.03 12.93
C VAL A 120 -20.38 18.21 12.92
#